data_AF-A0A9D2NHT4-F1
#
_entry.id   AF-A0A9D2NHT4-F1
#
_cell.length_a   1.000
_cell.length_b   1.000
_cell.length_c   1.000
_cell.angle_alpha   90.00
_cell.angle_beta   90.00
_cell.angle_gamma   90.00
#
_symmetry.space_group_name_H-M   'P 1'
#
loop_
_entity.id
_entity.type
_entity.pdbx_description
1 polymer ?
#
loop_
_entity_poly.entity_id
_entity_poly.type
_entity_poly.pdbx_seq_one_letter_code
_entity_poly.pdbx_strand_id
1 'polypeptide(L)' 'MKKQKKTMIIITFVTLIIVLVALCFLPDTIPLHFGATGASNFGSKYFLLLFIPIPAGLYWAFCHRSK' A
#
# COMPACT_ATOMS: atom_id res chain seq x y z
N MET A 1 -20.63 13.18 1.30
CA MET A 1 -19.50 12.96 0.37
C MET A 1 -18.21 13.69 0.77
N LYS A 2 -18.24 14.95 1.24
CA LYS A 2 -17.03 15.68 1.67
C LYS A 2 -16.22 14.95 2.76
N LYS A 3 -16.89 14.37 3.77
CA LYS A 3 -16.26 13.55 4.82
C LYS A 3 -15.52 12.33 4.25
N GLN A 4 -16.16 11.59 3.34
CA GLN A 4 -15.55 10.42 2.69
C GLN A 4 -14.30 10.78 1.88
N LYS A 5 -14.37 11.86 1.09
CA LYS A 5 -13.22 12.37 0.33
C LYS A 5 -12.06 12.76 1.25
N LYS A 6 -12.35 13.49 2.34
CA LYS A 6 -11.34 13.85 3.35
C LYS A 6 -10.71 12.61 3.98
N THR A 7 -11.50 11.62 4.38
CA THR A 7 -10.98 10.37 4.95
C THR A 7 -10.10 9.62 3.96
N MET A 8 -10.50 9.50 2.69
CA MET A 8 -9.67 8.86 1.66
C MET A 8 -8.32 9.56 1.50
N ILE A 9 -8.30 10.90 1.45
CA ILE A 9 -7.05 11.67 1.35
C ILE A 9 -6.15 11.39 2.57
N ILE A 10 -6.72 11.38 3.78
CA ILE A 10 -5.97 11.09 5.01
C ILE A 10 -5.38 9.68 4.94
N ILE A 11 -6.18 8.67 4.56
CA ILE A 11 -5.73 7.28 4.46
C ILE A 11 -4.58 7.16 3.45
N THR A 12 -4.71 7.78 2.27
CA THR A 12 -3.66 7.77 1.25
C THR A 12 -2.39 8.45 1.76
N PHE A 13 -2.51 9.61 2.41
CA PHE A 13 -1.36 10.36 2.90
C PHE A 13 -0.63 9.61 4.03
N VAL A 14 -1.37 9.04 4.98
CA VAL A 14 -0.79 8.20 6.04
C VAL A 14 -0.09 6.98 5.43
N THR A 15 -0.72 6.31 4.46
CA THR A 15 -0.12 5.17 3.75
C THR A 15 1.17 5.56 3.04
N LEU A 16 1.18 6.71 2.35
CA LEU A 16 2.37 7.25 1.70
C LEU A 16 3.51 7.47 2.70
N ILE A 17 3.25 8.13 3.84
CA ILE A 17 4.28 8.37 4.86
C ILE A 17 4.84 7.04 5.39
N ILE A 18 3.98 6.06 5.69
CA ILE A 18 4.42 4.74 6.16
C ILE A 18 5.30 4.04 5.11
N VAL A 19 4.91 4.06 3.84
CA VAL A 19 5.71 3.46 2.75
C VAL A 19 7.05 4.17 2.60
N LEU A 20 7.08 5.51 2.61
CA LEU A 20 8.33 6.27 2.52
C LEU A 20 9.28 5.95 3.68
N VAL A 21 8.77 5.87 4.90
CA VAL A 21 9.55 5.46 6.07
C VAL A 21 10.08 4.04 5.87
N ALA A 22 9.25 3.09 5.43
CA ALA A 22 9.69 1.72 5.17
C ALA A 22 10.80 1.63 4.11
N LEU A 23 10.74 2.45 3.05
CA LEU A 23 11.76 2.47 1.99
C LEU A 23 13.16 2.86 2.50
N CYS A 24 13.26 3.63 3.59
CA CYS A 24 14.53 3.98 4.23
C CYS A 24 15.20 2.78 4.92
N PHE A 25 14.43 1.78 5.35
CA PHE A 25 14.92 0.61 6.07
C PHE A 25 15.00 -0.65 5.19
N LEU A 26 14.39 -0.63 4.00
CA LEU A 26 14.38 -1.77 3.10
C LEU A 26 15.63 -1.83 2.19
N PRO A 27 16.18 -3.03 1.95
CA PRO A 27 17.21 -3.23 0.94
C PRO A 27 16.69 -2.91 -0.47
N ASP A 28 17.57 -2.59 -1.41
CA ASP A 28 17.17 -2.16 -2.76
C ASP A 28 16.32 -3.20 -3.51
N THR A 29 16.55 -4.48 -3.22
CA THR A 29 15.75 -5.60 -3.69
C THR A 29 15.10 -6.35 -2.54
N ILE A 30 13.80 -6.62 -2.66
CA ILE A 30 13.00 -7.39 -1.71
C ILE A 30 12.36 -8.59 -2.40
N PRO A 31 12.16 -9.71 -1.69
CA PRO A 31 11.41 -10.84 -2.21
C PRO A 31 9.94 -10.44 -2.43
N LEU A 32 9.45 -10.55 -3.67
CA LEU A 32 8.07 -10.22 -4.03
C LEU A 32 7.11 -11.37 -3.77
N HIS A 33 7.60 -12.61 -3.85
CA HIS A 33 6.82 -13.81 -3.62
C HIS A 33 7.72 -14.88 -2.97
N PHE A 34 7.17 -15.56 -1.97
CA PHE A 34 7.80 -16.71 -1.33
C PHE A 34 7.11 -17.98 -1.82
N GLY A 35 7.83 -18.77 -2.61
CA GLY A 35 7.38 -20.10 -3.02
C GLY A 35 7.63 -21.14 -1.93
N ALA A 36 7.27 -22.39 -2.21
CA ALA A 36 7.41 -23.51 -1.27
C ALA A 36 8.85 -23.74 -0.76
N THR A 37 9.86 -23.26 -1.50
CA THR A 37 11.28 -23.39 -1.17
C THR A 37 11.91 -22.08 -0.65
N GLY A 38 11.14 -21.01 -0.45
CA GLY A 38 11.63 -19.68 -0.08
C GLY A 38 11.40 -18.62 -1.17
N ALA A 39 12.11 -17.50 -1.09
CA ALA A 39 11.93 -16.36 -2.01
C ALA A 39 12.19 -16.77 -3.47
N SER A 40 11.16 -16.74 -4.30
CA SER A 40 11.23 -17.20 -5.70
C SER A 40 11.44 -16.06 -6.70
N ASN A 41 11.19 -14.81 -6.29
CA ASN A 41 11.40 -13.62 -7.11
C ASN A 41 11.79 -12.43 -6.23
N PHE A 42 12.80 -11.67 -6.67
CA PHE A 42 13.22 -10.41 -6.05
C PHE A 42 12.87 -9.25 -6.98
N GLY A 43 12.39 -8.16 -6.40
CA GLY A 43 12.04 -6.94 -7.12
C GLY A 43 12.46 -5.70 -6.35
N SER A 44 12.39 -4.54 -6.99
CA SER A 44 12.79 -3.30 -6.34
C SER A 44 11.86 -2.94 -5.17
N LYS A 45 12.44 -2.41 -4.08
CA LYS A 45 11.68 -1.86 -2.94
C LYS A 45 10.64 -0.82 -3.35
N TYR A 46 10.87 -0.09 -4.44
CA TYR A 46 9.94 0.92 -4.97
C TYR A 46 8.60 0.33 -5.46
N PHE A 47 8.50 -0.99 -5.66
CA PHE A 47 7.24 -1.67 -5.94
C PHE A 47 6.16 -1.39 -4.88
N LEU A 48 6.57 -1.12 -3.63
CA LEU A 48 5.65 -0.76 -2.55
C LEU A 48 4.81 0.50 -2.82
N LEU A 49 5.30 1.41 -3.67
CA LEU A 49 4.57 2.62 -4.05
C LEU A 49 3.26 2.30 -4.80
N LEU A 50 3.19 1.18 -5.52
CA LEU A 50 1.99 0.76 -6.24
C LEU A 50 0.84 0.36 -5.30
N PHE A 51 1.14 0.03 -4.04
CA PHE A 51 0.15 -0.37 -3.04
C PHE A 51 -0.47 0.81 -2.27
N ILE A 52 0.06 2.02 -2.42
CA ILE A 52 -0.45 3.23 -1.75
C ILE A 52 -1.97 3.47 -1.94
N PRO A 53 -2.57 3.29 -3.14
CA PRO A 53 -4.00 3.53 -3.32
C PRO A 53 -4.89 2.42 -2.74
N ILE A 54 -4.35 1.24 -2.39
CA ILE A 54 -5.16 0.09 -1.98
C ILE A 54 -6.00 0.36 -0.72
N PRO A 55 -5.44 0.90 0.38
CA PRO A 55 -6.23 1.12 1.59
C PRO A 55 -7.39 2.11 1.37
N ALA A 56 -7.15 3.17 0.57
CA ALA A 56 -8.20 4.14 0.22
C ALA A 56 -9.26 3.52 -0.72
N GLY A 57 -8.83 2.67 -1.66
CA GLY A 57 -9.74 1.91 -2.53
C GLY A 57 -10.61 0.93 -1.74
N LEU A 58 -10.02 0.23 -0.77
CA LEU A 58 -10.75 -0.68 0.13
C LEU A 58 -11.76 0.07 0.99
N TYR A 59 -11.36 1.20 1.58
CA TYR A 59 -12.25 2.09 2.33
C TYR A 59 -13.43 2.55 1.48
N TRP A 60 -13.17 2.96 0.24
CA TRP A 60 -14.22 3.36 -0.70
C TRP A 60 -15.16 2.19 -1.04
N ALA A 61 -14.62 1.00 -1.33
CA ALA A 61 -15.41 -0.18 -1.64
C ALA A 61 -16.34 -0.58 -0.47
N PHE A 62 -15.85 -0.56 0.76
CA PHE A 62 -16.65 -0.80 1.97
C PHE A 62 -17.74 0.25 2.14
N CYS A 63 -17.41 1.54 2.01
CA CYS A 63 -18.38 2.62 2.11
C CYS A 63 -19.43 2.59 0.99
N HIS A 64 -19.08 2.08 -0.18
CA HIS A 64 -19.99 1.95 -1.32
C HIS A 64 -20.92 0.75 -1.16
N ARG A 65 -20.45 -0.38 -0.61
CA ARG A 65 -21.29 -1.55 -0.33
C ARG A 65 -22.21 -1.41 0.89
N SER A 66 -21.86 -0.53 1.83
CA SER A 66 -22.69 -0.25 3.01
C SER A 66 -23.83 0.76 2.74
N LYS A 67 -24.04 1.14 1.48
CA LYS A 67 -25.05 2.10 1.03
C LYS A 67 -26.12 1.39 0.23
#